data_AF-A0A6B0YL81-F1
#
_entry.id   AF-A0A6B0YL81-F1
#
_cell.length_a   1.000
_cell.length_b   1.000
_cell.length_c   1.000
_cell.angle_alpha   90.00
_cell.angle_beta   90.00
_cell.angle_gamma   90.00
#
_symmetry.space_group_name_H-M   'P 1'
#
loop_
_entity.id
_entity.type
_entity.pdbx_description
1 polymer ?
#
loop_
_entity_poly.entity_id
_entity_poly.type
_entity_poly.pdbx_seq_one_letter_code
_entity_poly.pdbx_strand_id
1 'polypeptide(L)'
;MKYVSTKTWPWPVLRHDSDDYGRCEFQVEITPRMVEGSTGVTFEADFALSDRAILDEVAKRKACYSLLISCSSTHYRDHRNSYDPRIVWPLGNGVLADRVEVTPFVVTTKEVVDFVSDNWHEDYEGMTFSLAAGAVLAMEAPYGYWIQTGDESPARTVFKTEEDDKQSPNEWTCDLNGDYVILRFNPEDYHRFKRARSRAVADGTAEYIMNGVYLPALVCVLSEVDRDADGYSHLRWFSALSDALARAGCSPIGSAGDLRRGVDAQKILNAPFGRMPFLADREDTS
;
A
#
# COMPACT_ATOMS: atom_id res chain seq x y z
N MET A 1 -1.96 -0.46 -19.75
CA MET A 1 -0.59 -0.36 -20.32
C MET A 1 0.44 -0.48 -19.19
N LYS A 2 1.48 -1.30 -19.33
CA LYS A 2 2.58 -1.43 -18.34
C LYS A 2 3.80 -0.66 -18.86
N TYR A 3 4.50 0.06 -18.00
CA TYR A 3 5.76 0.72 -18.37
C TYR A 3 6.83 -0.35 -18.62
N VAL A 4 7.55 -0.18 -19.71
CA VAL A 4 8.75 -0.94 -20.05
C VAL A 4 9.69 0.07 -20.68
N SER A 5 10.87 0.30 -20.09
CA SER A 5 11.82 1.32 -20.57
C SER A 5 12.25 1.09 -22.03
N THR A 6 12.31 -0.16 -22.46
CA THR A 6 12.63 -0.57 -23.84
C THR A 6 11.44 -0.52 -24.80
N LYS A 7 10.28 -0.03 -24.35
CA LYS A 7 9.11 0.05 -25.22
C LYS A 7 9.33 1.10 -26.29
N THR A 8 9.28 0.67 -27.54
CA THR A 8 9.23 1.54 -28.70
C THR A 8 7.80 1.87 -29.07
N TRP A 9 7.60 3.09 -29.53
CA TRP A 9 6.34 3.60 -30.03
C TRP A 9 6.47 3.85 -31.54
N PRO A 10 5.38 3.72 -32.32
CA PRO A 10 5.45 3.99 -33.74
C PRO A 10 5.45 5.50 -34.07
N TRP A 11 5.44 6.36 -33.06
CA TRP A 11 5.55 7.82 -33.13
C TRP A 11 6.37 8.33 -31.93
N PRO A 12 6.92 9.55 -31.98
CA PRO A 12 7.68 10.17 -30.88
C PRO A 12 6.86 10.29 -29.59
N VAL A 13 7.39 9.79 -28.47
CA VAL A 13 6.75 9.94 -27.14
C VAL A 13 7.67 10.70 -26.19
N LEU A 14 7.16 11.76 -25.59
CA LEU A 14 7.92 12.58 -24.64
C LEU A 14 8.10 11.83 -23.31
N ARG A 15 9.34 11.43 -23.03
CA ARG A 15 9.72 10.69 -21.81
C ARG A 15 11.19 10.93 -21.49
N HIS A 16 11.56 10.77 -20.22
CA HIS A 16 12.93 11.04 -19.74
C HIS A 16 13.99 10.07 -20.31
N ASP A 17 13.58 8.85 -20.68
CA ASP A 17 14.46 7.77 -21.13
C ASP A 17 14.50 7.59 -22.67
N SER A 18 14.08 8.61 -23.44
CA SER A 18 14.14 8.64 -24.91
C SER A 18 14.75 9.95 -25.39
N ASP A 19 15.32 9.90 -26.58
CA ASP A 19 15.81 11.06 -27.34
C ASP A 19 14.80 11.57 -28.39
N ASP A 20 13.59 10.97 -28.46
CA ASP A 20 12.48 11.37 -29.35
C ASP A 20 12.20 12.89 -29.37
N TYR A 21 12.48 13.58 -28.25
CA TYR A 21 12.34 15.02 -28.09
C TYR A 21 13.68 15.63 -27.64
N GLY A 22 14.05 16.79 -28.21
CA GLY A 22 15.35 17.42 -27.95
C GLY A 22 15.45 18.18 -26.62
N ARG A 23 14.57 19.17 -26.36
CA ARG A 23 14.61 20.02 -25.14
C ARG A 23 13.23 20.21 -24.53
N CYS A 24 12.51 19.11 -24.33
CA CYS A 24 11.22 19.12 -23.65
C CYS A 24 11.20 18.15 -22.49
N GLU A 25 10.37 18.47 -21.50
CA GLU A 25 10.22 17.69 -20.29
C GLU A 25 8.73 17.49 -19.98
N PHE A 26 8.44 16.29 -19.46
CA PHE A 26 7.18 15.94 -18.84
C PHE A 26 7.51 15.37 -17.46
N GLN A 27 7.07 16.08 -16.41
CA GLN A 27 7.31 15.75 -15.02
C GLN A 27 6.00 15.82 -14.24
N VAL A 28 5.86 14.97 -13.23
CA VAL A 28 4.67 14.96 -12.38
C VAL A 28 5.06 14.88 -10.91
N GLU A 29 4.59 15.82 -10.11
CA GLU A 29 4.67 15.72 -8.66
C GLU A 29 3.45 14.97 -8.14
N ILE A 30 3.66 13.83 -7.49
CA ILE A 30 2.58 12.99 -6.97
C ILE A 30 2.71 12.87 -5.45
N THR A 31 1.71 13.40 -4.74
CA THR A 31 1.60 13.38 -3.29
C THR A 31 0.47 12.45 -2.84
N PRO A 32 0.76 11.29 -2.23
CA PRO A 32 -0.26 10.49 -1.56
C PRO A 32 -0.60 11.12 -0.19
N ARG A 33 -1.89 11.33 0.08
CA ARG A 33 -2.43 11.70 1.40
C ARG A 33 -3.24 10.56 1.97
N MET A 34 -2.75 9.97 3.06
CA MET A 34 -3.49 8.97 3.81
C MET A 34 -4.61 9.62 4.60
N VAL A 35 -5.78 8.99 4.63
CA VAL A 35 -6.89 9.42 5.47
C VAL A 35 -6.69 8.82 6.87
N GLU A 36 -6.53 9.68 7.88
CA GLU A 36 -6.28 9.26 9.27
C GLU A 36 -7.30 8.20 9.75
N GLY A 37 -6.79 7.16 10.42
CA GLY A 37 -7.62 6.07 10.95
C GLY A 37 -8.21 5.13 9.89
N SER A 38 -7.75 5.19 8.65
CA SER A 38 -8.30 4.39 7.54
C SER A 38 -7.22 3.90 6.58
N THR A 39 -7.62 3.05 5.62
CA THR A 39 -6.73 2.58 4.54
C THR A 39 -6.94 3.36 3.24
N GLY A 40 -7.78 4.38 3.28
CA GLY A 40 -8.05 5.27 2.15
C GLY A 40 -6.89 6.20 1.88
N VAL A 41 -6.65 6.45 0.60
CA VAL A 41 -5.58 7.32 0.12
C VAL A 41 -6.13 8.25 -0.95
N THR A 42 -5.74 9.51 -0.89
CA THR A 42 -5.98 10.48 -1.96
C THR A 42 -4.66 10.75 -2.67
N PHE A 43 -4.60 10.49 -3.96
CA PHE A 43 -3.47 10.90 -4.79
C PHE A 43 -3.73 12.29 -5.35
N GLU A 44 -2.83 13.23 -5.05
CA GLU A 44 -2.77 14.54 -5.68
C GLU A 44 -1.60 14.52 -6.66
N ALA A 45 -1.88 14.76 -7.95
CA ALA A 45 -0.88 14.79 -9.00
C ALA A 45 -0.92 16.14 -9.71
N ASP A 46 0.22 16.81 -9.78
CA ASP A 46 0.42 18.09 -10.46
C ASP A 46 1.40 17.88 -11.63
N PHE A 47 0.93 18.16 -12.84
CA PHE A 47 1.61 17.85 -14.09
C PHE A 47 2.32 19.08 -14.65
N ALA A 48 3.59 18.92 -15.02
CA ALA A 48 4.39 19.91 -15.73
C ALA A 48 4.77 19.37 -17.12
N LEU A 49 4.40 20.10 -18.17
CA LEU A 49 4.64 19.75 -19.56
C LEU A 49 5.16 20.97 -20.30
N SER A 50 6.29 20.84 -21.02
CA SER A 50 6.90 21.96 -21.74
C SER A 50 6.62 21.98 -23.25
N ASP A 51 6.18 20.86 -23.84
CA ASP A 51 5.96 20.76 -25.28
C ASP A 51 4.66 21.46 -25.71
N ARG A 52 4.80 22.46 -26.59
CA ARG A 52 3.67 23.29 -27.04
C ARG A 52 2.66 22.53 -27.89
N ALA A 53 3.11 21.60 -28.73
CA ALA A 53 2.20 20.84 -29.60
C ALA A 53 1.30 19.93 -28.76
N ILE A 54 1.85 19.26 -27.75
CA ILE A 54 1.07 18.46 -26.81
C ILE A 54 0.13 19.35 -25.97
N LEU A 55 0.61 20.50 -25.47
CA LEU A 55 -0.22 21.46 -24.72
C LEU A 55 -1.41 21.97 -25.55
N ASP A 56 -1.21 22.26 -26.83
CA ASP A 56 -2.26 22.70 -27.74
C ASP A 56 -3.34 21.62 -27.93
N GLU A 57 -2.95 20.35 -28.05
CA GLU A 57 -3.90 19.25 -28.14
C GLU A 57 -4.68 19.03 -26.84
N VAL A 58 -4.07 19.28 -25.68
CA VAL A 58 -4.78 19.31 -24.38
C VAL A 58 -5.78 20.47 -24.33
N ALA A 59 -5.37 21.67 -24.74
CA ALA A 59 -6.23 22.86 -24.78
C ALA A 59 -7.44 22.67 -25.72
N LYS A 60 -7.23 21.99 -26.85
CA LYS A 60 -8.29 21.60 -27.80
C LYS A 60 -9.16 20.42 -27.30
N ARG A 61 -8.88 19.87 -26.11
CA ARG A 61 -9.51 18.67 -25.55
C ARG A 61 -9.45 17.46 -26.49
N LYS A 62 -8.35 17.37 -27.26
CA LYS A 62 -7.98 16.23 -28.09
C LYS A 62 -6.96 15.34 -27.40
N ALA A 63 -6.27 15.84 -26.39
CA ALA A 63 -5.49 15.09 -25.42
C ALA A 63 -5.87 15.46 -23.98
N CYS A 64 -5.44 14.65 -23.01
CA CYS A 64 -5.63 14.91 -21.59
C CYS A 64 -4.48 14.33 -20.75
N TYR A 65 -4.30 14.86 -19.55
CA TYR A 65 -3.48 14.24 -18.51
C TYR A 65 -4.20 13.02 -17.98
N SER A 66 -3.46 11.94 -17.73
CA SER A 66 -4.01 10.68 -17.21
C SER A 66 -3.10 10.13 -16.12
N LEU A 67 -3.70 9.71 -15.02
CA LEU A 67 -3.02 9.00 -13.93
C LEU A 67 -3.55 7.57 -13.90
N LEU A 68 -2.69 6.58 -14.13
CA LEU A 68 -3.02 5.16 -14.02
C LEU A 68 -2.52 4.63 -12.67
N ILE A 69 -3.42 4.07 -11.87
CA ILE A 69 -3.06 3.41 -10.62
C ILE A 69 -3.22 1.90 -10.81
N SER A 70 -2.19 1.14 -10.46
CA SER A 70 -2.16 -0.32 -10.53
C SER A 70 -1.63 -0.91 -9.22
N CYS A 71 -2.37 -1.82 -8.62
CA CYS A 71 -1.98 -2.55 -7.42
C CYS A 71 -2.07 -4.05 -7.70
N SER A 72 -0.94 -4.74 -7.62
CA SER A 72 -0.88 -6.19 -7.84
C SER A 72 -1.58 -6.96 -6.71
N SER A 73 -1.51 -6.47 -5.48
CA SER A 73 -2.05 -7.16 -4.30
C SER A 73 -3.57 -7.21 -4.27
N THR A 74 -4.25 -6.14 -4.70
CA THR A 74 -5.72 -6.06 -4.73
C THR A 74 -6.32 -6.29 -6.10
N HIS A 75 -5.48 -6.52 -7.13
CA HIS A 75 -5.86 -6.51 -8.55
C HIS A 75 -6.53 -5.21 -9.01
N TYR A 76 -6.43 -4.13 -8.23
CA TYR A 76 -6.96 -2.84 -8.61
C TYR A 76 -6.17 -2.26 -9.76
N ARG A 77 -6.88 -1.83 -10.80
CA ARG A 77 -6.28 -1.17 -11.95
C ARG A 77 -7.30 -0.23 -12.58
N ASP A 78 -7.05 1.06 -12.45
CA ASP A 78 -7.92 2.07 -13.04
C ASP A 78 -7.13 3.31 -13.42
N HIS A 79 -7.71 4.18 -14.24
CA HIS A 79 -7.12 5.45 -14.64
C HIS A 79 -8.10 6.61 -14.46
N ARG A 80 -7.55 7.80 -14.22
CA ARG A 80 -8.33 9.04 -14.12
C ARG A 80 -7.74 10.09 -15.03
N ASN A 81 -8.61 10.77 -15.76
CA ASN A 81 -8.23 11.77 -16.75
C ASN A 81 -8.60 13.18 -16.29
N SER A 82 -7.81 14.17 -16.71
CA SER A 82 -8.09 15.59 -16.51
C SER A 82 -7.58 16.41 -17.69
N TYR A 83 -8.32 17.46 -18.05
CA TYR A 83 -7.85 18.47 -18.99
C TYR A 83 -7.07 19.58 -18.29
N ASP A 84 -7.19 19.68 -16.97
CA ASP A 84 -6.38 20.55 -16.12
C ASP A 84 -5.10 19.84 -15.71
N PRO A 85 -3.98 20.56 -15.49
CA PRO A 85 -2.69 19.98 -15.09
C PRO A 85 -2.69 19.48 -13.64
N ARG A 86 -3.86 19.19 -13.05
CA ARG A 86 -4.02 18.68 -11.70
C ARG A 86 -5.06 17.58 -11.66
N ILE A 87 -4.74 16.49 -10.96
CA ILE A 87 -5.66 15.39 -10.66
C ILE A 87 -5.70 15.19 -9.14
N VAL A 88 -6.91 15.18 -8.58
CA VAL A 88 -7.16 14.75 -7.20
C VAL A 88 -8.02 13.50 -7.25
N TRP A 89 -7.49 12.40 -6.74
CA TRP A 89 -8.14 11.10 -6.81
C TRP A 89 -8.25 10.45 -5.43
N PRO A 90 -9.41 10.59 -4.76
CA PRO A 90 -9.68 9.84 -3.54
C PRO A 90 -10.01 8.38 -3.88
N LEU A 91 -9.34 7.46 -3.20
CA LEU A 91 -9.59 6.03 -3.23
C LEU A 91 -10.05 5.56 -1.85
N GLY A 92 -11.12 4.76 -1.84
CA GLY A 92 -11.73 4.24 -0.64
C GLY A 92 -10.86 3.20 0.08
N ASN A 93 -11.27 2.84 1.29
CA ASN A 93 -10.61 1.82 2.10
C ASN A 93 -10.54 0.47 1.37
N GLY A 94 -9.41 -0.22 1.51
CA GLY A 94 -9.20 -1.59 1.04
C GLY A 94 -9.03 -1.72 -0.48
N VAL A 95 -9.11 -0.62 -1.23
CA VAL A 95 -8.91 -0.61 -2.68
C VAL A 95 -7.44 -0.88 -3.06
N LEU A 96 -6.52 -0.43 -2.21
CA LEU A 96 -5.07 -0.56 -2.40
C LEU A 96 -4.43 -1.24 -1.20
N ALA A 97 -3.38 -2.03 -1.46
CA ALA A 97 -2.58 -2.70 -0.44
C ALA A 97 -1.13 -2.89 -0.92
N ASP A 98 -0.19 -2.94 0.02
CA ASP A 98 1.23 -3.15 -0.21
C ASP A 98 1.82 -2.14 -1.22
N ARG A 99 2.48 -2.64 -2.27
CA ARG A 99 3.09 -1.83 -3.31
C ARG A 99 2.05 -1.44 -4.36
N VAL A 100 1.92 -0.14 -4.56
CA VAL A 100 1.07 0.49 -5.58
C VAL A 100 1.97 1.19 -6.58
N GLU A 101 1.68 0.99 -7.87
CA GLU A 101 2.33 1.69 -8.97
C GLU A 101 1.39 2.77 -9.51
N VAL A 102 1.89 4.01 -9.58
CA VAL A 102 1.18 5.16 -10.14
C VAL A 102 1.94 5.62 -11.36
N THR A 103 1.30 5.60 -12.52
CA THR A 103 1.95 5.91 -13.80
C THR A 103 1.24 7.09 -14.47
N PRO A 104 1.92 8.24 -14.66
CA PRO A 104 1.35 9.38 -15.34
C PRO A 104 1.56 9.30 -16.86
N PHE A 105 0.60 9.87 -17.59
CA PHE A 105 0.61 9.97 -19.04
C PHE A 105 -0.02 11.29 -19.51
N VAL A 106 0.28 11.65 -20.75
CA VAL A 106 -0.61 12.45 -21.59
C VAL A 106 -1.09 11.56 -22.72
N VAL A 107 -2.41 11.45 -22.89
CA VAL A 107 -3.04 10.58 -23.90
C VAL A 107 -4.01 11.33 -24.77
N THR A 108 -4.14 10.94 -26.04
CA THR A 108 -5.18 11.46 -26.92
C THR A 108 -6.56 10.95 -26.48
N THR A 109 -7.55 11.83 -26.45
CA THR A 109 -8.96 11.49 -26.20
C THR A 109 -9.77 11.37 -27.48
N LYS A 110 -9.22 11.87 -28.60
CA LYS A 110 -9.80 11.84 -29.94
C LYS A 110 -8.69 11.58 -30.95
N GLU A 111 -9.07 11.34 -32.20
CA GLU A 111 -8.11 11.30 -33.29
C GLU A 111 -7.43 12.68 -33.47
N VAL A 112 -6.11 12.65 -33.64
CA VAL A 112 -5.28 13.80 -33.99
C VAL A 112 -4.58 13.47 -35.30
N VAL A 113 -4.90 14.22 -36.35
CA VAL A 113 -4.34 14.02 -37.70
C VAL A 113 -3.19 15.00 -37.89
N ASP A 114 -2.16 14.56 -38.61
CA ASP A 114 -0.96 15.33 -38.93
C ASP A 114 -0.30 15.96 -37.68
N PHE A 115 -0.24 15.20 -36.57
CA PHE A 115 0.46 15.65 -35.37
C PHE A 115 1.94 15.82 -35.66
N VAL A 116 2.50 16.94 -35.20
CA VAL A 116 3.90 17.33 -35.34
C VAL A 116 4.32 18.20 -34.16
N SER A 117 5.58 18.08 -33.73
CA SER A 117 6.19 19.01 -32.78
C SER A 117 7.54 19.52 -33.30
N ASP A 118 7.77 20.81 -33.12
CA ASP A 118 9.06 21.47 -33.41
C ASP A 118 10.19 20.99 -32.48
N ASN A 119 9.85 20.26 -31.40
CA ASN A 119 10.82 19.77 -30.42
C ASN A 119 11.26 18.32 -30.67
N TRP A 120 10.78 17.67 -31.73
CA TRP A 120 11.22 16.31 -32.05
C TRP A 120 12.71 16.25 -32.41
N HIS A 121 13.28 15.06 -32.24
CA HIS A 121 14.61 14.75 -32.74
C HIS A 121 14.70 14.96 -34.26
N GLU A 122 15.91 15.25 -34.76
CA GLU A 122 16.17 15.46 -36.19
C GLU A 122 15.79 14.25 -37.07
N ASP A 123 15.79 13.05 -36.49
CA ASP A 123 15.36 11.81 -37.17
C ASP A 123 13.88 11.83 -37.63
N TYR A 124 13.07 12.73 -37.05
CA TYR A 124 11.66 12.89 -37.38
C TYR A 124 11.39 14.13 -38.24
N GLU A 125 12.42 14.81 -38.76
CA GLU A 125 12.26 16.00 -39.58
C GLU A 125 11.42 15.72 -40.83
N GLY A 126 10.41 16.56 -41.07
CA GLY A 126 9.47 16.42 -42.20
C GLY A 126 8.43 15.31 -42.05
N MET A 127 8.41 14.59 -40.91
CA MET A 127 7.39 13.58 -40.63
C MET A 127 6.17 14.18 -39.92
N THR A 128 5.04 13.51 -40.05
CA THR A 128 3.81 13.77 -39.29
C THR A 128 3.15 12.43 -38.95
N PHE A 129 2.37 12.39 -37.87
CA PHE A 129 1.71 11.16 -37.44
C PHE A 129 0.21 11.36 -37.20
N SER A 130 -0.60 10.41 -37.66
CA SER A 130 -2.01 10.33 -37.30
C SER A 130 -2.18 9.44 -36.08
N LEU A 131 -2.66 10.03 -34.99
CA LEU A 131 -2.78 9.41 -33.67
C LEU A 131 -4.25 9.07 -33.39
N ALA A 132 -4.53 7.79 -33.20
CA ALA A 132 -5.86 7.35 -32.76
C ALA A 132 -6.13 7.77 -31.31
N ALA A 133 -7.39 7.73 -30.87
CA ALA A 133 -7.74 7.92 -29.47
C ALA A 133 -7.08 6.87 -28.57
N GLY A 134 -6.51 7.30 -27.44
CA GLY A 134 -5.73 6.47 -26.51
C GLY A 134 -4.24 6.37 -26.84
N ALA A 135 -3.76 7.07 -27.87
CA ALA A 135 -2.34 7.19 -28.16
C ALA A 135 -1.62 7.97 -27.05
N VAL A 136 -0.46 7.48 -26.61
CA VAL A 136 0.37 8.15 -25.60
C VAL A 136 1.24 9.22 -26.29
N LEU A 137 1.18 10.44 -25.79
CA LEU A 137 1.99 11.58 -26.25
C LEU A 137 3.17 11.85 -25.32
N ALA A 138 2.96 11.69 -24.01
CA ALA A 138 3.98 11.83 -22.99
C ALA A 138 3.80 10.78 -21.89
N MET A 139 4.90 10.38 -21.25
CA MET A 139 4.90 9.39 -20.20
C MET A 139 6.07 9.62 -19.24
N GLU A 140 5.82 9.43 -17.95
CA GLU A 140 6.88 9.36 -16.95
C GLU A 140 7.01 7.93 -16.39
N ALA A 141 8.14 7.64 -15.76
CA ALA A 141 8.36 6.37 -15.09
C ALA A 141 7.32 6.16 -13.97
N PRO A 142 6.88 4.91 -13.70
CA PRO A 142 5.97 4.62 -12.61
C PRO A 142 6.57 4.96 -11.24
N TYR A 143 5.77 5.61 -10.41
CA TYR A 143 6.05 5.87 -9.02
C TYR A 143 5.56 4.70 -8.17
N GLY A 144 6.44 4.18 -7.31
CA GLY A 144 6.11 3.12 -6.37
C GLY A 144 5.79 3.69 -4.99
N TYR A 145 4.58 3.43 -4.50
CA TYR A 145 4.17 3.79 -3.14
C TYR A 145 3.85 2.54 -2.33
N TRP A 146 4.22 2.56 -1.05
CA TRP A 146 3.82 1.53 -0.11
C TRP A 146 2.61 2.02 0.67
N ILE A 147 1.45 1.44 0.37
CA ILE A 147 0.20 1.67 1.08
C ILE A 147 0.03 0.55 2.08
N GLN A 148 0.30 0.85 3.35
CA GLN A 148 -0.04 -0.06 4.42
C GLN A 148 -1.57 -0.12 4.51
N THR A 149 -2.13 -1.31 4.32
CA THR A 149 -3.46 -1.56 4.85
C THR A 149 -3.33 -1.37 6.36
N GLY A 150 -4.00 -0.35 6.87
CA GLY A 150 -4.19 -0.10 8.29
C GLY A 150 -4.88 -1.30 8.94
N ASP A 151 -4.09 -2.34 9.17
CA ASP A 151 -4.34 -3.46 10.05
C ASP A 151 -3.18 -4.46 10.17
N GLU A 152 -2.02 -4.20 9.57
CA GLU A 152 -0.79 -4.79 10.10
C GLU A 152 -0.38 -4.03 11.36
N SER A 153 -1.06 -4.34 12.47
CA SER A 153 -0.48 -4.05 13.78
C SER A 153 0.98 -4.56 13.80
N PRO A 154 1.92 -3.89 14.49
CA PRO A 154 3.28 -4.39 14.65
C PRO A 154 3.33 -5.86 15.11
N ALA A 155 2.29 -6.33 15.81
CA ALA A 155 2.14 -7.74 16.15
C ALA A 155 2.00 -8.66 14.91
N ARG A 156 1.34 -8.27 13.81
CA ARG A 156 1.29 -9.12 12.62
C ARG A 156 2.65 -9.27 11.92
N THR A 157 3.53 -8.27 12.03
CA THR A 157 4.90 -8.34 11.49
C THR A 157 5.87 -9.09 12.39
N VAL A 158 5.60 -9.11 13.71
CA VAL A 158 6.43 -9.79 14.72
C VAL A 158 6.04 -11.25 14.91
N PHE A 159 4.74 -11.57 14.79
CA PHE A 159 4.22 -12.90 15.04
C PHE A 159 4.14 -13.75 13.77
N LYS A 160 4.64 -14.98 13.84
CA LYS A 160 4.41 -16.05 12.87
C LYS A 160 3.59 -17.16 13.52
N THR A 161 3.00 -18.01 12.69
CA THR A 161 2.24 -19.18 13.14
C THR A 161 2.79 -20.43 12.49
N GLU A 162 3.03 -21.48 13.28
CA GLU A 162 3.60 -22.75 12.82
C GLU A 162 2.82 -23.95 13.38
N GLU A 163 2.93 -25.08 12.69
CA GLU A 163 2.45 -26.39 13.14
C GLU A 163 3.52 -27.05 14.02
N ASP A 164 3.10 -27.67 15.12
CA ASP A 164 3.96 -28.48 15.99
C ASP A 164 3.21 -29.74 16.43
N ASP A 165 3.67 -30.90 15.97
CA ASP A 165 3.09 -32.20 16.30
C ASP A 165 3.17 -32.55 17.80
N LYS A 166 4.05 -31.86 18.55
CA LYS A 166 4.20 -32.06 20.00
C LYS A 166 3.26 -31.17 20.82
N GLN A 167 2.58 -30.22 20.19
CA GLN A 167 1.66 -29.32 20.85
C GLN A 167 0.35 -30.04 21.18
N SER A 168 -0.16 -29.81 22.39
CA SER A 168 -1.43 -30.39 22.83
C SER A 168 -2.61 -29.75 22.08
N PRO A 169 -3.67 -30.52 21.74
CA PRO A 169 -4.87 -29.96 21.13
C PRO A 169 -5.55 -28.91 22.01
N ASN A 170 -6.16 -27.92 21.38
CA ASN A 170 -6.85 -26.75 21.94
C ASN A 170 -5.94 -25.79 22.72
N GLU A 171 -4.63 -25.92 22.57
CA GLU A 171 -3.64 -25.06 23.20
C GLU A 171 -2.71 -24.45 22.15
N TRP A 172 -2.20 -23.26 22.44
CA TRP A 172 -1.15 -22.63 21.67
C TRP A 172 -0.03 -22.15 22.60
N THR A 173 1.20 -22.14 22.10
CA THR A 173 2.38 -21.67 22.83
C THR A 173 3.13 -20.61 22.03
N CYS A 174 3.91 -19.78 22.73
CA CYS A 174 4.79 -18.80 22.11
C CYS A 174 6.25 -19.27 22.19
N ASP A 175 6.95 -19.26 21.07
CA ASP A 175 8.41 -19.33 21.02
C ASP A 175 9.02 -17.96 20.77
N LEU A 176 10.02 -17.62 21.57
CA LEU A 176 10.73 -16.34 21.56
C LEU A 176 12.18 -16.47 21.10
N ASN A 177 12.67 -17.68 20.81
CA ASN A 177 14.10 -17.95 20.58
C ASN A 177 14.62 -17.54 19.19
N GLY A 178 13.74 -17.17 18.24
CA GLY A 178 14.10 -16.83 16.87
C GLY A 178 13.95 -15.35 16.54
N ASP A 179 14.10 -14.99 15.26
CA ASP A 179 13.90 -13.61 14.76
C ASP A 179 12.43 -13.17 14.73
N TYR A 180 11.50 -14.09 14.96
CA TYR A 180 10.07 -13.86 15.04
C TYR A 180 9.51 -14.52 16.30
N VAL A 181 8.41 -13.98 16.82
CA VAL A 181 7.62 -14.66 17.84
C VAL A 181 6.76 -15.71 17.14
N ILE A 182 6.92 -16.98 17.48
CA ILE A 182 6.20 -18.08 16.80
C ILE A 182 5.07 -18.58 17.68
N LEU A 183 3.83 -18.46 17.21
CA LEU A 183 2.68 -19.14 17.79
C LEU A 183 2.60 -20.55 17.24
N ARG A 184 2.78 -21.54 18.11
CA ARG A 184 2.69 -22.96 17.76
C ARG A 184 1.33 -23.51 18.11
N PHE A 185 0.79 -24.29 17.18
CA PHE A 185 -0.46 -24.99 17.30
C PHE A 185 -0.24 -26.44 16.88
N ASN A 186 -1.05 -27.35 17.39
CA ASN A 186 -1.11 -28.67 16.78
C ASN A 186 -1.63 -28.56 15.32
N PRO A 187 -1.42 -29.58 14.45
CA PRO A 187 -1.81 -29.49 13.05
C PRO A 187 -3.31 -29.17 12.82
N GLU A 188 -4.19 -29.76 13.63
CA GLU A 188 -5.64 -29.54 13.52
C GLU A 188 -6.04 -28.10 13.83
N ASP A 189 -5.57 -27.55 14.96
CA ASP A 189 -5.87 -26.20 15.40
C ASP A 189 -5.16 -25.16 14.55
N TYR A 190 -3.97 -25.45 14.03
CA TYR A 190 -3.32 -24.58 13.06
C TYR A 190 -4.20 -24.38 11.82
N HIS A 191 -4.72 -25.47 11.25
CA HIS A 191 -5.62 -25.38 10.10
C HIS A 191 -6.94 -24.70 10.46
N ARG A 192 -7.48 -24.95 11.66
CA ARG A 192 -8.69 -24.28 12.17
C ARG A 192 -8.46 -22.77 12.30
N PHE A 193 -7.36 -22.37 12.92
CA PHE A 193 -6.94 -20.98 13.12
C PHE A 193 -6.73 -20.29 11.77
N LYS A 194 -6.01 -20.93 10.83
CA LYS A 194 -5.78 -20.40 9.48
C LYS A 194 -7.09 -20.15 8.74
N ARG A 195 -8.04 -21.11 8.78
CA ARG A 195 -9.38 -20.93 8.19
C ARG A 195 -10.16 -19.81 8.88
N ALA A 196 -10.18 -19.78 10.21
CA ALA A 196 -10.87 -18.75 10.98
C ALA A 196 -10.31 -17.36 10.64
N ARG A 197 -8.99 -17.22 10.56
CA ARG A 197 -8.31 -15.97 10.18
C ARG A 197 -8.69 -15.50 8.78
N SER A 198 -8.65 -16.39 7.80
CA SER A 198 -9.04 -16.03 6.42
C SER A 198 -10.51 -15.62 6.34
N ARG A 199 -11.41 -16.31 7.03
CA ARG A 199 -12.84 -15.94 7.08
C ARG A 199 -13.08 -14.64 7.82
N ALA A 200 -12.39 -14.43 8.93
CA ALA A 200 -12.57 -13.24 9.75
C ALA A 200 -12.20 -11.96 9.00
N VAL A 201 -11.19 -12.01 8.12
CA VAL A 201 -10.88 -10.90 7.21
C VAL A 201 -12.01 -10.67 6.20
N ALA A 202 -12.56 -11.75 5.62
CA ALA A 202 -13.64 -11.64 4.64
C ALA A 202 -14.96 -11.13 5.24
N ASP A 203 -15.30 -11.58 6.45
CA ASP A 203 -16.56 -11.30 7.13
C ASP A 203 -16.51 -10.02 8.00
N GLY A 204 -15.37 -9.30 7.99
CA GLY A 204 -15.16 -8.12 8.83
C GLY A 204 -15.06 -8.41 10.33
N THR A 205 -14.78 -9.66 10.72
CA THR A 205 -14.69 -10.14 12.11
C THR A 205 -13.25 -10.39 12.56
N ALA A 206 -12.26 -9.79 11.88
CA ALA A 206 -10.83 -9.96 12.20
C ALA A 206 -10.49 -9.60 13.66
N GLU A 207 -11.21 -8.64 14.24
CA GLU A 207 -10.98 -8.16 15.61
C GLU A 207 -11.21 -9.22 16.69
N TYR A 208 -12.06 -10.22 16.44
CA TYR A 208 -12.25 -11.33 17.38
C TYR A 208 -10.96 -12.15 17.53
N ILE A 209 -10.22 -12.33 16.44
CA ILE A 209 -8.94 -13.05 16.45
C ILE A 209 -7.83 -12.16 17.04
N MET A 210 -7.87 -10.86 16.77
CA MET A 210 -6.94 -9.90 17.37
C MET A 210 -7.07 -9.91 18.89
N ASN A 211 -8.28 -9.86 19.43
CA ASN A 211 -8.53 -9.90 20.87
C ASN A 211 -8.35 -11.30 21.48
N GLY A 212 -8.70 -12.37 20.74
CA GLY A 212 -8.68 -13.74 21.27
C GLY A 212 -7.33 -14.45 21.23
N VAL A 213 -6.42 -14.05 20.33
CA VAL A 213 -5.13 -14.74 20.15
C VAL A 213 -3.96 -13.75 20.17
N TYR A 214 -3.98 -12.71 19.34
CA TYR A 214 -2.82 -11.81 19.24
C TYR A 214 -2.62 -10.93 20.47
N LEU A 215 -3.70 -10.43 21.08
CA LEU A 215 -3.64 -9.66 22.32
C LEU A 215 -3.06 -10.46 23.48
N PRO A 216 -3.57 -11.65 23.85
CA PRO A 216 -2.98 -12.43 24.94
C PRO A 216 -1.54 -12.83 24.62
N ALA A 217 -1.23 -13.18 23.36
CA ALA A 217 0.13 -13.50 22.97
C ALA A 217 1.10 -12.32 23.14
N LEU A 218 0.70 -11.11 22.73
CA LEU A 218 1.50 -9.90 22.90
C LEU A 218 1.68 -9.53 24.37
N VAL A 219 0.65 -9.68 25.20
CA VAL A 219 0.76 -9.50 26.66
C VAL A 219 1.76 -10.48 27.27
N CYS A 220 1.71 -11.76 26.86
CA CYS A 220 2.68 -12.76 27.32
C CYS A 220 4.11 -12.38 26.91
N VAL A 221 4.34 -12.01 25.64
CA VAL A 221 5.67 -11.61 25.17
C VAL A 221 6.19 -10.40 25.92
N LEU A 222 5.39 -9.35 26.05
CA LEU A 222 5.77 -8.12 26.77
C LEU A 222 6.11 -8.41 28.24
N SER A 223 5.35 -9.29 28.89
CA SER A 223 5.61 -9.68 30.28
C SER A 223 6.93 -10.43 30.43
N GLU A 224 7.32 -11.22 29.43
CA GLU A 224 8.54 -12.04 29.49
C GLU A 224 9.79 -11.24 29.16
N VAL A 225 9.73 -10.32 28.19
CA VAL A 225 10.84 -9.41 27.91
C VAL A 225 11.08 -8.40 29.04
N ASP A 226 10.07 -8.08 29.86
CA ASP A 226 10.28 -7.24 31.04
C ASP A 226 11.05 -7.96 32.15
N ARG A 227 10.98 -9.30 32.20
CA ARG A 227 11.73 -10.11 33.17
C ARG A 227 13.18 -10.31 32.75
N ASP A 228 13.43 -10.46 31.46
CA ASP A 228 14.76 -10.73 30.89
C ASP A 228 14.97 -9.97 29.57
N ALA A 229 15.08 -8.64 29.66
CA ALA A 229 15.25 -7.79 28.47
C ALA A 229 16.57 -8.05 27.74
N ASP A 230 17.65 -8.27 28.49
CA ASP A 230 18.98 -8.49 27.94
C ASP A 230 19.01 -9.77 27.10
N GLY A 231 18.33 -10.83 27.56
CA GLY A 231 18.22 -12.12 26.86
C GLY A 231 17.62 -12.03 25.46
N TYR A 232 16.77 -11.03 25.17
CA TYR A 232 16.09 -10.88 23.87
C TYR A 232 16.54 -9.68 23.04
N SER A 233 17.35 -8.79 23.61
CA SER A 233 17.83 -7.54 22.98
C SER A 233 18.47 -7.69 21.60
N HIS A 234 19.05 -8.86 21.30
CA HIS A 234 19.70 -9.18 20.03
C HIS A 234 18.74 -9.64 18.93
N LEU A 235 17.48 -9.94 19.28
CA LEU A 235 16.51 -10.51 18.35
C LEU A 235 15.74 -9.42 17.60
N ARG A 236 15.50 -9.66 16.31
CA ARG A 236 14.84 -8.69 15.44
C ARG A 236 13.45 -8.27 15.94
N TRP A 237 12.65 -9.22 16.43
CA TRP A 237 11.32 -8.93 16.93
C TRP A 237 11.33 -8.05 18.18
N PHE A 238 12.37 -8.12 19.01
CA PHE A 238 12.52 -7.28 20.19
C PHE A 238 12.69 -5.80 19.81
N SER A 239 13.56 -5.52 18.82
CA SER A 239 13.73 -4.17 18.28
C SER A 239 12.42 -3.66 17.67
N ALA A 240 11.72 -4.49 16.89
CA ALA A 240 10.46 -4.10 16.27
C ALA A 240 9.36 -3.78 17.30
N LEU A 241 9.28 -4.54 18.40
CA LEU A 241 8.36 -4.26 19.51
C LEU A 241 8.75 -2.99 20.28
N SER A 242 10.04 -2.76 20.51
CA SER A 242 10.54 -1.55 21.15
C SER A 242 10.16 -0.30 20.35
N ASP A 243 10.36 -0.33 19.03
CA ASP A 243 9.97 0.75 18.14
C ASP A 243 8.44 0.95 18.10
N ALA A 244 7.68 -0.15 18.15
CA ALA A 244 6.22 -0.09 18.20
C ALA A 244 5.70 0.55 19.50
N LEU A 245 6.30 0.20 20.64
CA LEU A 245 5.99 0.82 21.94
C LEU A 245 6.31 2.32 21.92
N ALA A 246 7.48 2.70 21.38
CA ALA A 246 7.89 4.09 21.28
C ALA A 246 6.93 4.91 20.40
N ARG A 247 6.55 4.39 19.22
CA ARG A 247 5.56 5.04 18.34
C ARG A 247 4.19 5.18 19.00
N ALA A 248 3.79 4.20 19.81
CA ALA A 248 2.49 4.20 20.49
C ALA A 248 2.48 5.03 21.80
N GLY A 249 3.61 5.66 22.18
CA GLY A 249 3.75 6.40 23.43
C GLY A 249 3.58 5.51 24.68
N CYS A 250 4.01 4.25 24.59
CA CYS A 250 3.96 3.28 25.67
C CYS A 250 5.28 3.23 26.45
N SER A 251 5.25 2.61 27.64
CA SER A 251 6.44 2.44 28.47
C SER A 251 7.48 1.54 27.78
N PRO A 252 8.78 1.90 27.75
CA PRO A 252 9.83 1.06 27.19
C PRO A 252 9.93 -0.32 27.87
N ILE A 253 10.47 -1.30 27.16
CA ILE A 253 10.77 -2.64 27.72
C ILE A 253 11.84 -2.51 28.82
N GLY A 254 11.65 -3.23 29.94
CA GLY A 254 12.59 -3.21 31.07
C GLY A 254 12.50 -1.96 31.96
N SER A 255 11.49 -1.10 31.75
CA SER A 255 11.26 0.06 32.61
C SER A 255 10.78 -0.37 34.01
N ALA A 256 11.33 0.21 35.07
CA ALA A 256 10.84 -0.01 36.42
C ALA A 256 9.53 0.78 36.67
N GLY A 257 8.49 0.13 37.22
CA GLY A 257 7.23 0.79 37.61
C GLY A 257 5.99 -0.10 37.44
N ASP A 258 4.81 0.50 37.56
CA ASP A 258 3.52 -0.15 37.28
C ASP A 258 3.29 -0.24 35.76
N LEU A 259 3.81 -1.30 35.15
CA LEU A 259 3.72 -1.54 33.71
C LEU A 259 2.34 -2.08 33.34
N ARG A 260 1.58 -1.28 32.58
CA ARG A 260 0.25 -1.67 32.11
C ARG A 260 0.33 -2.40 30.76
N ARG A 261 1.04 -3.54 30.70
CA ARG A 261 1.27 -4.29 29.45
C ARG A 261 -0.01 -4.72 28.72
N GLY A 262 -1.10 -4.94 29.45
CA GLY A 262 -2.42 -5.15 28.83
C GLY A 262 -2.94 -3.95 28.04
N VAL A 263 -2.67 -2.72 28.52
CA VAL A 263 -3.03 -1.48 27.82
C VAL A 263 -2.05 -1.19 26.69
N ASP A 264 -0.75 -1.41 26.92
CA ASP A 264 0.27 -1.24 25.89
C ASP A 264 0.03 -2.16 24.70
N ALA A 265 -0.30 -3.43 24.96
CA ALA A 265 -0.64 -4.40 23.94
C ALA A 265 -1.88 -3.98 23.14
N GLN A 266 -2.91 -3.45 23.80
CA GLN A 266 -4.08 -2.90 23.12
C GLN A 266 -3.71 -1.71 22.22
N LYS A 267 -2.85 -0.79 22.69
CA LYS A 267 -2.38 0.35 21.88
C LYS A 267 -1.58 -0.08 20.67
N ILE A 268 -0.64 -1.03 20.83
CA ILE A 268 0.15 -1.59 19.72
C ILE A 268 -0.77 -2.26 18.69
N LEU A 269 -1.82 -2.93 19.14
CA LEU A 269 -2.83 -3.57 18.27
C LEU A 269 -3.90 -2.60 17.73
N ASN A 270 -3.69 -1.28 17.89
CA ASN A 270 -4.62 -0.24 17.48
C ASN A 270 -6.03 -0.41 18.09
N ALA A 271 -6.07 -0.56 19.43
CA ALA A 271 -7.27 -0.68 20.26
C ALA A 271 -8.32 -1.67 19.70
N PRO A 272 -7.96 -2.95 19.51
CA PRO A 272 -8.76 -3.92 18.75
C PRO A 272 -10.14 -4.17 19.38
N PHE A 273 -10.29 -3.98 20.69
CA PHE A 273 -11.58 -4.07 21.38
C PHE A 273 -12.59 -3.02 20.89
N GLY A 274 -12.16 -1.76 20.73
CA GLY A 274 -13.03 -0.68 20.26
C GLY A 274 -13.44 -0.80 18.78
N ARG A 275 -12.76 -1.69 18.04
CA ARG A 275 -13.03 -1.97 16.63
C ARG A 275 -13.88 -3.22 16.41
N MET A 276 -14.22 -3.95 17.49
CA MET A 276 -15.04 -5.14 17.37
C MET A 276 -16.39 -4.80 16.72
N PRO A 277 -16.81 -5.55 15.68
CA PRO A 277 -18.15 -5.41 15.13
C PRO A 277 -19.18 -5.63 16.24
N PHE A 278 -20.07 -4.67 16.48
CA PHE A 278 -21.15 -4.81 17.44
C PHE A 278 -22.08 -5.95 17.02
N LEU A 279 -21.88 -7.14 17.60
CA LEU A 279 -22.83 -8.25 17.45
C LEU A 279 -24.16 -7.97 18.17
N ALA A 280 -24.19 -7.01 19.11
CA ALA A 280 -25.36 -6.68 19.93
C ALA A 280 -26.36 -5.71 19.27
N ASP A 281 -25.95 -4.96 18.22
CA ASP A 281 -26.81 -3.97 17.55
C ASP A 281 -27.41 -4.48 16.23
N ARG A 282 -27.15 -5.74 15.87
CA ARG A 282 -27.98 -6.41 14.87
C ARG A 282 -29.31 -6.71 15.55
N GLU A 283 -30.28 -5.80 15.42
CA GLU A 283 -31.67 -6.18 15.58
C GLU A 283 -31.90 -7.42 14.70
N ASP A 284 -32.22 -8.54 15.33
CA ASP A 284 -32.67 -9.74 14.65
C ASP A 284 -33.96 -9.38 13.89
N THR A 285 -33.82 -8.89 12.66
CA THR A 285 -34.95 -8.78 11.75
C THR A 285 -35.44 -10.19 11.49
N SER A 286 -36.56 -10.49 12.13
CA SER A 286 -37.27 -11.77 12.17
C SER A 286 -37.76 -12.20 10.78
#